data_AF-A0A5D8YCT9-F1
#
_entry.id   AF-A0A5D8YCT9-F1
#
_cell.length_a   1.000
_cell.length_b   1.000
_cell.length_c   1.000
_cell.angle_alpha   90.00
_cell.angle_beta   90.00
_cell.angle_gamma   90.00
#
_symmetry.space_group_name_H-M   'P 1'
#
loop_
_entity.id
_entity.type
_entity.pdbx_description
1 polymer ?
#
loop_
_entity_poly.entity_id
_entity_poly.type
_entity_poly.pdbx_seq_one_letter_code
_entity_poly.pdbx_strand_id
1 'polypeptide(L)'
;MQTALNAAAVLAVLTGLVHSTLGEWLIFRHLRQGTFVPQLGAPPLRARNIRILWATWHLASVFGWAFAAILFSLANSPEAPLRQRVLQAAVAANAGGAILVLVGTRGRHPGWVALGAVAICAWVALGGA
;
A
#
# COMPACT_ATOMS: atom_id res chain seq x y z
N MET A 1 12.15 25.18 -0.32
CA MET A 1 12.05 23.83 -0.95
C MET A 1 11.90 22.73 0.10
N GLN A 2 12.87 22.57 1.01
CA GLN A 2 12.88 21.52 2.04
C GLN A 2 11.61 21.47 2.91
N THR A 3 11.15 22.62 3.41
CA THR A 3 9.94 22.71 4.24
C THR A 3 8.69 22.22 3.51
N ALA A 4 8.57 22.52 2.21
CA ALA A 4 7.43 22.09 1.39
C ALA A 4 7.45 20.57 1.16
N LEU A 5 8.62 19.98 0.91
CA LEU A 5 8.76 18.52 0.77
C LEU A 5 8.46 17.78 2.08
N ASN A 6 8.93 18.30 3.22
CA ASN A 6 8.59 17.74 4.53
C ASN A 6 7.09 17.83 4.82
N ALA A 7 6.46 18.99 4.54
CA ALA A 7 5.03 19.15 4.67
C ALA A 7 4.26 18.16 3.77
N ALA A 8 4.67 18.01 2.50
CA ALA A 8 4.07 17.06 1.57
C ALA A 8 4.22 15.61 2.04
N ALA A 9 5.39 15.22 2.58
CA ALA A 9 5.61 13.90 3.14
C ALA A 9 4.69 13.62 4.34
N VAL A 10 4.60 14.56 5.28
CA VAL A 10 3.69 14.45 6.45
C VAL A 10 2.23 14.34 6.00
N LEU A 11 1.80 15.21 5.08
CA LEU A 11 0.45 15.18 4.54
C LEU A 11 0.15 13.83 3.86
N ALA A 12 1.08 13.30 3.05
CA ALA A 12 0.91 11.99 2.41
C ALA A 12 0.78 10.84 3.43
N VAL A 13 1.56 10.87 4.53
CA VAL A 13 1.40 9.89 5.63
C VAL A 13 0.01 9.99 6.25
N LEU A 14 -0.42 11.20 6.60
CA LEU A 14 -1.72 11.46 7.21
C LEU A 14 -2.87 11.08 6.28
N THR A 15 -2.78 11.40 4.99
CA THR A 15 -3.75 10.99 3.98
C THR A 15 -3.84 9.47 3.90
N GLY A 16 -2.71 8.75 3.89
CA GLY A 16 -2.71 7.29 3.90
C GLY A 16 -3.39 6.71 5.15
N LEU A 17 -3.12 7.29 6.33
CA LEU A 17 -3.75 6.91 7.59
C LEU A 17 -5.26 7.15 7.55
N VAL A 18 -5.68 8.39 7.25
CA VAL A 18 -7.09 8.80 7.17
C VAL A 18 -7.85 8.00 6.13
N HIS A 19 -7.25 7.75 4.96
CA HIS A 19 -7.87 6.94 3.92
C HIS A 19 -8.15 5.52 4.43
N SER A 20 -7.16 4.86 5.02
CA SER A 20 -7.33 3.49 5.55
C SER A 20 -8.31 3.43 6.73
N THR A 21 -8.27 4.37 7.67
CA THR A 21 -9.15 4.36 8.84
C THR A 21 -10.59 4.70 8.47
N LEU A 22 -10.82 5.70 7.61
CA LEU A 22 -12.16 6.07 7.18
C LEU A 22 -12.80 4.98 6.31
N GLY A 23 -12.07 4.34 5.40
CA GLY A 23 -12.62 3.21 4.65
C GLY A 23 -13.07 2.09 5.58
N GLU A 24 -12.28 1.80 6.60
CA GLU A 24 -12.63 0.80 7.59
C GLU A 24 -13.87 1.20 8.39
N TRP A 25 -13.92 2.43 8.89
CA TRP A 25 -15.02 2.92 9.73
C TRP A 25 -16.33 3.11 8.95
N LEU A 26 -16.27 3.60 7.72
CA LEU A 26 -17.47 3.92 6.94
C LEU A 26 -18.01 2.71 6.18
N ILE A 27 -17.13 1.86 5.64
CA ILE A 27 -17.53 0.79 4.72
C ILE A 27 -17.29 -0.58 5.34
N PHE A 28 -16.04 -0.92 5.61
CA PHE A 28 -15.66 -2.32 5.76
C PHE A 28 -16.02 -2.91 7.11
N ARG A 29 -16.06 -2.12 8.19
CA ARG A 29 -16.42 -2.63 9.53
C ARG A 29 -17.82 -3.25 9.55
N HIS A 30 -18.73 -2.70 8.75
CA HIS A 30 -20.11 -3.17 8.65
C HIS A 30 -20.23 -4.48 7.84
N LEU A 31 -19.17 -4.87 7.13
CA LEU A 31 -19.09 -6.07 6.28
C LEU A 31 -18.23 -7.18 6.92
N ARG A 32 -17.78 -6.99 8.16
CA ARG A 32 -17.02 -7.99 8.92
C ARG A 32 -17.95 -8.98 9.62
N GLN A 33 -17.47 -10.22 9.76
CA GLN A 33 -18.07 -11.25 10.62
C GLN A 33 -16.96 -11.95 11.40
N GLY A 34 -16.72 -11.49 12.63
CA GLY A 34 -15.73 -12.10 13.55
C GLY A 34 -14.25 -12.00 13.13
N THR A 35 -13.94 -11.33 12.02
CA THR A 35 -12.55 -11.18 11.52
C THR A 35 -12.26 -9.77 11.04
N PHE A 36 -10.97 -9.45 10.92
CA PHE A 36 -10.50 -8.15 10.40
C PHE A 36 -10.82 -7.94 8.91
N VAL A 37 -10.66 -8.97 8.07
CA VAL A 37 -11.01 -8.89 6.65
C VAL A 37 -12.53 -9.06 6.48
N PRO A 38 -13.21 -8.25 5.65
CA PRO A 38 -14.62 -8.41 5.35
C PRO A 38 -14.99 -9.81 4.85
N GLN A 39 -16.14 -10.30 5.30
CA GLN A 39 -16.67 -11.62 4.91
C GLN A 39 -18.07 -11.55 4.31
N LEU A 40 -18.81 -10.49 4.61
CA LEU A 40 -20.13 -10.27 4.04
C LEU A 40 -20.06 -9.74 2.61
N GLY A 41 -21.01 -10.18 1.79
CA GLY A 41 -21.31 -9.53 0.53
C GLY A 41 -22.25 -8.34 0.73
N ALA A 42 -22.28 -7.44 -0.24
CA ALA A 42 -23.26 -6.36 -0.34
C ALA A 42 -23.83 -6.41 -1.75
N PRO A 43 -25.00 -7.05 -1.97
CA PRO A 43 -25.55 -7.26 -3.31
C PRO A 43 -25.56 -5.95 -4.12
N PRO A 44 -25.12 -5.96 -5.39
CA PRO A 44 -24.79 -7.14 -6.22
C PRO A 44 -23.38 -7.74 -5.99
N LEU A 45 -22.55 -7.12 -5.13
CA LEU A 45 -21.19 -7.56 -4.88
C LEU A 45 -21.13 -8.76 -3.93
N ARG A 46 -20.41 -9.80 -4.34
CA ARG A 46 -20.16 -10.98 -3.51
C ARG A 46 -19.02 -10.68 -2.53
N ALA A 47 -18.93 -11.48 -1.45
CA ALA A 47 -17.86 -11.36 -0.45
C ALA A 47 -16.44 -11.32 -1.06
N ARG A 48 -16.19 -12.09 -2.12
CA ARG A 48 -14.89 -12.08 -2.83
C ARG A 48 -14.58 -10.72 -3.47
N ASN A 49 -15.59 -10.02 -3.98
CA ASN A 49 -15.44 -8.70 -4.58
C ASN A 49 -15.16 -7.67 -3.48
N ILE A 50 -15.88 -7.74 -2.36
CA ILE A 50 -15.63 -6.88 -1.20
C ILE A 50 -14.21 -7.06 -0.66
N ARG A 51 -13.69 -8.29 -0.63
CA ARG A 51 -12.33 -8.57 -0.17
C ARG A 51 -11.24 -7.93 -1.03
N ILE A 52 -11.36 -7.97 -2.35
CA ILE A 52 -10.39 -7.29 -3.22
C ILE A 52 -10.57 -5.76 -3.12
N LEU A 53 -11.79 -5.25 -2.98
CA LEU A 53 -12.02 -3.82 -2.74
C LEU A 53 -11.37 -3.36 -1.43
N TRP A 54 -11.50 -4.14 -0.36
CA TRP A 54 -10.84 -3.91 0.92
C TRP A 54 -9.32 -3.90 0.78
N ALA A 55 -8.75 -4.90 0.08
CA ALA A 55 -7.31 -4.95 -0.15
C ALA A 55 -6.83 -3.76 -0.99
N THR A 56 -7.51 -3.42 -2.09
CA THR A 56 -7.14 -2.29 -2.96
C THR A 56 -7.30 -0.94 -2.25
N TRP A 57 -8.25 -0.82 -1.32
CA TRP A 57 -8.40 0.38 -0.50
C TRP A 57 -7.15 0.64 0.35
N HIS A 58 -6.69 -0.36 1.10
CA HIS A 58 -5.47 -0.23 1.91
C HIS A 58 -4.20 -0.18 1.04
N LEU A 59 -4.24 -0.75 -0.17
CA LEU A 59 -3.12 -0.72 -1.13
C LEU A 59 -2.77 0.72 -1.51
N ALA A 60 -3.78 1.58 -1.73
CA ALA A 60 -3.57 2.99 -2.02
C ALA A 60 -2.80 3.71 -0.90
N SER A 61 -3.10 3.41 0.38
CA SER A 61 -2.35 3.94 1.53
C SER A 61 -0.90 3.46 1.55
N VAL A 62 -0.65 2.18 1.24
CA VAL A 62 0.71 1.62 1.18
C VAL A 62 1.56 2.34 0.12
N PHE A 63 1.02 2.55 -1.09
CA PHE A 63 1.70 3.34 -2.12
C PHE A 63 1.89 4.80 -1.71
N GLY A 64 0.88 5.41 -1.08
CA GLY A 64 0.95 6.77 -0.54
C GLY A 64 2.10 6.93 0.46
N TRP A 65 2.31 5.96 1.35
CA TRP A 65 3.42 5.97 2.30
C TRP A 65 4.79 5.77 1.65
N ALA A 66 4.88 4.97 0.58
CA ALA A 66 6.10 4.86 -0.20
C ALA A 66 6.46 6.19 -0.88
N PHE A 67 5.47 6.92 -1.41
CA PHE A 67 5.70 8.28 -1.92
C PHE A 67 6.11 9.25 -0.81
N ALA A 68 5.49 9.17 0.38
CA ALA A 68 5.89 9.98 1.52
C ALA A 68 7.35 9.74 1.92
N ALA A 69 7.81 8.48 1.91
CA ALA A 69 9.20 8.13 2.19
C ALA A 69 10.18 8.74 1.17
N ILE A 70 9.83 8.73 -0.12
CA ILE A 70 10.63 9.39 -1.17
C ILE A 70 10.70 10.90 -0.93
N LEU A 71 9.55 11.56 -0.69
CA LEU A 71 9.49 13.01 -0.44
C LEU A 71 10.30 13.41 0.81
N PHE A 72 10.19 12.64 1.87
CA PHE A 72 10.97 12.84 3.09
C PHE A 72 12.47 12.67 2.84
N SER A 73 12.88 11.64 2.08
CA SER A 73 14.29 11.45 1.72
C SER A 73 14.82 12.60 0.88
N LEU A 74 14.05 13.11 -0.08
CA LEU A 74 14.45 14.26 -0.89
C LEU A 74 14.65 15.53 -0.06
N ALA A 75 13.87 15.69 1.02
CA ALA A 75 13.98 16.83 1.93
C ALA A 75 15.18 16.73 2.88
N ASN A 76 15.48 15.54 3.41
CA ASN A 76 16.41 15.37 4.54
C ASN A 76 17.71 14.65 4.16
N SER A 77 17.81 14.11 2.95
CA SER A 77 19.02 13.46 2.43
C SER A 77 19.13 13.68 0.92
N PRO A 78 19.23 14.95 0.46
CA PRO A 78 19.25 15.28 -0.96
C PRO A 78 20.43 14.65 -1.72
N GLU A 79 21.55 14.41 -1.04
CA GLU A 79 22.74 13.76 -1.60
C GLU A 79 22.62 12.23 -1.69
N ALA A 80 21.59 11.63 -1.08
CA ALA A 80 21.41 10.19 -1.13
C ALA A 80 21.05 9.73 -2.56
N PRO A 81 21.53 8.58 -3.03
CA PRO A 81 21.25 8.12 -4.39
C PRO A 81 19.76 7.95 -4.67
N LEU A 82 19.17 8.84 -5.49
CA LEU A 82 17.74 8.84 -5.79
C LEU A 82 17.26 7.50 -6.35
N ARG A 83 18.06 6.89 -7.24
CA ARG A 83 17.77 5.56 -7.81
C ARG A 83 17.55 4.52 -6.71
N GLN A 84 18.40 4.51 -5.69
CA GLN A 84 18.30 3.55 -4.59
C GLN A 84 17.03 3.79 -3.75
N ARG A 85 16.71 5.05 -3.45
CA ARG A 85 15.51 5.42 -2.66
C ARG A 85 14.22 5.05 -3.39
N VAL A 86 14.14 5.33 -4.69
CA VAL A 86 12.97 4.97 -5.51
C VAL A 86 12.80 3.45 -5.59
N LEU A 87 13.89 2.70 -5.80
CA LEU A 87 13.84 1.23 -5.80
C LEU A 87 13.42 0.66 -4.45
N GLN A 88 13.98 1.17 -3.33
CA GLN A 88 13.58 0.76 -1.99
C GLN A 88 12.08 1.02 -1.72
N ALA A 89 11.58 2.19 -2.09
CA ALA A 89 10.17 2.53 -1.96
C ALA A 89 9.28 1.64 -2.85
N ALA A 90 9.70 1.37 -4.09
CA ALA A 90 8.99 0.48 -5.00
C ALA A 90 8.93 -0.97 -4.47
N VAL A 91 10.04 -1.50 -3.94
CA VAL A 91 10.09 -2.82 -3.30
C VAL A 91 9.13 -2.84 -2.11
N ALA A 92 9.23 -1.88 -1.20
CA ALA A 92 8.40 -1.84 0.00
C ALA A 92 6.90 -1.75 -0.34
N ALA A 93 6.52 -0.87 -1.27
CA ALA A 93 5.13 -0.69 -1.68
C ALA A 93 4.54 -1.95 -2.33
N ASN A 94 5.27 -2.55 -3.28
CA ASN A 94 4.79 -3.71 -4.02
C ASN A 94 4.82 -4.98 -3.17
N ALA A 95 5.82 -5.16 -2.29
CA ALA A 95 5.86 -6.28 -1.35
C ALA A 95 4.72 -6.18 -0.32
N GLY A 96 4.55 -4.99 0.29
CA GLY A 96 3.43 -4.73 1.20
C GLY A 96 2.08 -4.92 0.52
N GLY A 97 1.96 -4.46 -0.73
CA GLY A 97 0.77 -4.67 -1.55
C GLY A 97 0.50 -6.13 -1.89
N ALA A 98 1.53 -6.89 -2.25
CA ALA A 98 1.42 -8.32 -2.51
C ALA A 98 0.92 -9.07 -1.28
N ILE A 99 1.50 -8.80 -0.10
CA ILE A 99 1.09 -9.38 1.18
C ILE A 99 -0.37 -9.02 1.47
N LEU A 100 -0.74 -7.74 1.31
CA LEU A 100 -2.09 -7.25 1.56
C LEU A 100 -3.14 -7.91 0.66
N VAL A 101 -2.87 -8.04 -0.64
CA VAL A 101 -3.77 -8.71 -1.60
C VAL A 101 -3.83 -10.21 -1.33
N LEU A 102 -2.70 -10.85 -1.02
CA LEU A 102 -2.61 -12.27 -0.68
C LEU A 102 -3.48 -12.57 0.55
N VAL A 103 -3.29 -11.81 1.64
CA VAL A 103 -4.03 -11.98 2.90
C VAL A 103 -5.51 -11.61 2.72
N GLY A 104 -5.79 -10.42 2.18
CA GLY A 104 -7.15 -9.91 2.02
C GLY A 104 -8.03 -10.80 1.14
N THR A 105 -7.45 -11.42 0.11
CA THR A 105 -8.21 -12.28 -0.83
C THR A 105 -8.05 -13.78 -0.56
N ARG A 106 -7.27 -14.16 0.48
CA ARG A 106 -6.89 -15.56 0.77
C ARG A 106 -6.27 -16.24 -0.45
N GLY A 107 -5.38 -15.53 -1.14
CA GLY A 107 -4.67 -15.98 -2.34
C GLY A 107 -5.51 -16.17 -3.60
N ARG A 108 -6.81 -15.91 -3.56
CA ARG A 108 -7.70 -16.13 -4.71
C ARG A 108 -7.60 -15.07 -5.80
N HIS A 109 -7.00 -13.91 -5.53
CA HIS A 109 -6.84 -12.86 -6.53
C HIS A 109 -5.40 -12.84 -7.06
N PRO A 110 -5.15 -13.08 -8.36
CA PRO A 110 -3.80 -13.23 -8.90
C PRO A 110 -2.92 -11.97 -8.80
N GLY A 111 -3.52 -10.81 -8.52
CA GLY A 111 -2.78 -9.55 -8.36
C GLY A 111 -1.64 -9.59 -7.33
N TRP A 112 -1.70 -10.45 -6.31
CA TRP A 112 -0.56 -10.60 -5.37
C TRP A 112 0.69 -11.13 -6.05
N VAL A 113 0.55 -11.98 -7.08
CA VAL A 113 1.68 -12.52 -7.86
C VAL A 113 2.34 -11.41 -8.65
N ALA A 114 1.55 -10.58 -9.35
CA ALA A 114 2.08 -9.48 -10.14
C ALA A 114 2.80 -8.44 -9.27
N LEU A 115 2.19 -8.04 -8.14
CA LEU A 115 2.83 -7.13 -7.18
C LEU A 115 4.11 -7.75 -6.60
N GLY A 116 4.08 -9.02 -6.24
CA GLY A 116 5.26 -9.73 -5.73
C GLY A 116 6.39 -9.80 -6.76
N ALA A 117 6.06 -10.09 -8.02
CA ALA A 117 7.03 -10.11 -9.12
C ALA A 117 7.68 -8.74 -9.32
N VAL A 118 6.91 -7.64 -9.28
CA VAL A 118 7.47 -6.29 -9.35
C VAL A 118 8.42 -6.03 -8.18
N ALA A 119 8.05 -6.41 -6.96
CA ALA A 119 8.91 -6.27 -5.79
C ALA A 119 10.22 -7.06 -5.93
N ILE A 120 10.15 -8.31 -6.41
CA ILE A 120 11.33 -9.16 -6.64
C ILE A 120 12.23 -8.54 -7.71
N CYS A 121 11.69 -8.15 -8.86
CA CYS A 121 12.48 -7.54 -9.94
C CYS A 121 13.17 -6.25 -9.47
N ALA A 122 12.45 -5.39 -8.72
CA ALA A 122 13.02 -4.15 -8.18
C ALA A 122 14.09 -4.43 -7.09
N TRP A 123 13.92 -5.49 -6.31
CA TRP A 123 14.89 -5.93 -5.30
C TRP A 123 16.18 -6.45 -5.93
N VAL A 124 16.07 -7.28 -6.98
CA VAL A 124 17.23 -7.72 -7.76
C VAL A 124 17.95 -6.53 -8.37
N ALA A 125 17.22 -5.56 -8.94
CA ALA A 125 17.80 -4.35 -9.51
C ALA A 125 18.48 -3.43 -8.47
N LEU A 126 18.09 -3.53 -7.19
CA LEU A 126 18.74 -2.84 -6.06
C LEU A 126 20.10 -3.46 -5.71
N GLY A 127 20.40 -4.67 -6.22
CA GLY A 127 21.56 -5.47 -5.83
C GLY A 127 21.27 -6.39 -4.65
N GLY A 128 20.02 -6.83 -4.49
CA GLY A 128 19.68 -7.90 -3.55
C GLY A 128 20.58 -9.12 -3.78
N ALA A 129 21.29 -9.55 -2.72
CA ALA A 129 22.32 -10.58 -2.71
C ALA A 129 21.94 -11.87 -3.43
#